data_AF-A0A7Y2ENJ3-F1
#
_entry.id   AF-A0A7Y2ENJ3-F1
#
_cell.length_a   1.000
_cell.length_b   1.000
_cell.length_c   1.000
_cell.angle_alpha   90.00
_cell.angle_beta   90.00
_cell.angle_gamma   90.00
#
_symmetry.space_group_name_H-M   'P 1'
#
loop_
_entity.id
_entity.type
_entity.pdbx_description
1 polymer ?
#
loop_
_entity_poly.entity_id
_entity_poly.type
_entity_poly.pdbx_seq_one_letter_code
_entity_poly.pdbx_strand_id
1 'polypeptide(L)' 'LYTHTLEGPDDMPSHIKSALTATQLSIPYEHNELLLGTWQGIYLWEHRHHPGNREVLVHL' A
#
# COMPACT_ATOMS: atom_id res chain seq x y z
N LEU A 1 14.88 22.31 10.98
CA LEU A 1 13.71 21.41 11.14
C LEU A 1 13.17 21.17 9.75
N TYR A 2 13.21 19.94 9.22
CA TYR A 2 12.69 19.64 7.89
C TYR A 2 11.20 19.30 8.02
N THR A 3 10.35 20.25 7.67
CA THR A 3 8.89 20.06 7.66
C THR A 3 8.50 19.72 6.23
N HIS A 4 8.16 18.44 5.99
CA HIS A 4 7.70 17.95 4.70
C HIS A 4 6.17 18.07 4.62
N THR A 5 5.71 19.21 4.10
CA THR A 5 4.28 19.55 3.92
C THR A 5 3.96 20.02 2.51
N LEU A 6 4.90 19.82 1.57
CA LEU A 6 4.73 20.29 0.19
C LEU A 6 3.61 19.54 -0.52
N GLU A 7 3.24 18.35 -0.04
CA GLU A 7 2.19 17.51 -0.62
C GLU A 7 0.91 17.46 0.24
N GLY A 8 0.80 18.35 1.24
CA GLY A 8 -0.35 18.47 2.11
C GLY A 8 -0.04 18.30 3.61
N PRO A 9 -1.06 18.47 4.48
CA PRO A 9 -0.88 18.43 5.92
C PRO A 9 -0.54 17.04 6.50
N ASP A 10 -0.84 15.97 5.76
CA ASP A 10 -0.60 14.56 6.13
C ASP A 10 0.49 13.89 5.30
N ASP A 11 1.26 14.69 4.56
CA ASP A 11 2.39 14.29 3.73
C ASP A 11 3.40 13.44 4.54
N MET A 12 4.13 14.06 5.47
CA MET A 12 5.14 13.35 6.27
C MET A 12 4.59 12.15 7.05
N PRO A 13 3.44 12.21 7.77
CA PRO A 13 2.86 11.04 8.41
C PRO A 13 2.53 9.90 7.44
N SER A 14 2.04 10.19 6.24
CA SER A 14 1.71 9.17 5.23
C SER A 14 2.94 8.44 4.70
N HIS A 15 4.06 9.15 4.50
CA HIS A 15 5.35 8.56 4.11
C HIS A 15 5.90 7.65 5.21
N ILE A 16 5.87 8.09 6.47
CA ILE A 16 6.32 7.27 7.61
C ILE A 16 5.49 5.99 7.72
N LYS A 17 4.16 6.07 7.61
CA LYS A 17 3.29 4.88 7.63
C LYS A 17 3.67 3.92 6.50
N SER A 18 3.83 4.44 5.28
CA SER A 18 4.20 3.63 4.11
C SER A 18 5.57 2.96 4.26
N ALA A 19 6.53 3.61 4.90
CA ALA A 19 7.85 3.02 5.17
C ALA A 19 7.81 1.92 6.24
N LEU A 20 6.84 1.99 7.16
CA LEU A 20 6.69 1.04 8.27
C LEU A 20 5.71 -0.10 7.97
N THR A 21 4.84 0.06 6.97
CA THR A 21 3.88 -0.95 6.54
C THR A 21 4.35 -1.64 5.26
N ALA A 22 3.71 -2.78 4.94
CA ALA A 22 3.98 -3.47 3.68
C ALA A 22 3.39 -2.67 2.50
N THR A 23 4.25 -2.23 1.60
CA THR A 23 3.88 -1.57 0.33
C THR A 23 3.94 -2.51 -0.87
N GLN A 24 4.45 -3.73 -0.67
CA GLN A 24 4.45 -4.82 -1.62
C GLN A 24 4.09 -6.14 -0.94
N LEU A 25 3.51 -7.06 -1.69
CA LEU A 25 3.21 -8.42 -1.26
C LEU A 25 3.75 -9.41 -2.29
N SER A 26 4.37 -10.48 -1.81
CA SER A 26 4.67 -11.66 -2.63
C SER A 26 3.64 -12.73 -2.29
N ILE A 27 2.87 -13.17 -3.29
CA ILE A 27 1.75 -14.09 -3.11
C ILE A 27 2.00 -15.30 -4.02
N PRO A 28 1.99 -16.53 -3.49
CA PRO A 28 2.14 -17.72 -4.33
C PRO A 28 0.97 -17.84 -5.32
N TYR A 29 1.30 -18.28 -6.53
CA TYR A 29 0.35 -18.47 -7.63
C TYR A 29 0.55 -19.85 -8.25
N GLU A 30 -0.51 -20.65 -8.33
CA GLU A 30 -0.50 -21.99 -8.91
C GLU A 30 -1.88 -22.29 -9.49
N HIS A 31 -1.98 -23.19 -10.47
CA HIS A 31 -3.28 -23.62 -11.05
C HIS A 31 -4.21 -22.48 -11.51
N ASN A 32 -3.61 -21.37 -11.94
CA ASN A 32 -4.30 -20.12 -12.31
C ASN A 32 -5.01 -19.39 -11.16
N GLU A 33 -4.65 -19.65 -9.91
CA GLU A 33 -5.22 -19.02 -8.71
C GLU A 33 -4.15 -18.50 -7.75
N LEU A 34 -4.47 -17.41 -7.04
CA LEU A 34 -3.67 -16.93 -5.92
C LEU A 34 -3.93 -17.82 -4.71
N LEU A 35 -2.85 -18.34 -4.12
CA LEU A 35 -2.93 -19.24 -2.97
C LEU A 35 -3.09 -18.44 -1.67
N LEU A 36 -4.30 -17.97 -1.41
CA LEU A 36 -4.69 -17.30 -0.17
C LEU A 36 -5.32 -18.30 0.80
N GLY A 37 -4.99 -18.17 2.09
CA GLY A 37 -5.70 -18.88 3.15
C GLY A 37 -7.15 -18.40 3.30
N THR A 38 -8.00 -19.20 3.95
CA THR A 38 -9.45 -18.96 4.11
C THR A 38 -9.81 -17.55 4.61
N TRP A 39 -8.91 -16.92 5.39
CA TRP A 39 -9.13 -15.61 6.00
C TRP A 39 -8.19 -14.52 5.50
N GLN A 40 -7.38 -14.81 4.48
CA GLN A 40 -6.48 -13.81 3.89
C GLN A 40 -7.24 -12.96 2.86
N GLY A 41 -7.07 -11.64 2.98
CA GLY A 41 -7.54 -10.66 2.01
C GLY A 41 -6.40 -9.72 1.65
N ILE A 42 -6.40 -9.24 0.40
CA ILE A 42 -5.46 -8.23 -0.08
C ILE A 42 -6.17 -6.88 0.02
N TYR A 43 -5.55 -5.93 0.73
CA TYR A 43 -6.11 -4.61 0.95
C TYR A 43 -5.16 -3.54 0.44
N LEU A 44 -5.70 -2.60 -0.33
CA LEU A 44 -5.04 -1.33 -0.61
C LEU A 44 -5.40 -0.34 0.50
N TRP A 45 -4.43 0.02 1.34
CA TRP A 45 -4.65 0.96 2.43
C TRP A 45 -4.18 2.36 2.05
N GLU A 46 -5.13 3.26 1.80
CA GLU A 46 -4.85 4.70 1.63
C GLU A 46 -4.42 5.33 2.97
N HIS A 47 -3.21 5.87 3.01
CA HIS A 47 -2.69 6.54 4.20
C HIS A 47 -2.96 8.05 4.24
N ARG A 48 -3.36 8.65 3.11
CA ARG A 48 -3.79 10.04 3.05
C ARG A 48 -5.26 10.20 3.38
N HIS A 49 -5.62 11.36 3.93
CA HIS A 49 -7.00 11.73 4.19
C HIS A 49 -7.77 12.06 2.91
N HIS A 50 -7.07 12.58 1.89
CA HIS A 50 -7.67 12.89 0.61
C HIS A 50 -7.62 11.68 -0.31
N PRO A 51 -8.73 11.34 -1.00
CA PRO A 51 -8.74 10.27 -1.97
C PRO A 51 -7.82 10.63 -3.13
N GLY A 52 -7.08 9.64 -3.62
CA GLY A 52 -6.26 9.78 -4.82
C GLY A 52 -6.36 8.53 -5.68
N ASN A 53 -6.09 8.68 -6.97
CA ASN A 53 -5.93 7.53 -7.84
C ASN A 53 -4.66 6.78 -7.44
N ARG A 54 -4.76 5.47 -7.35
CA ARG A 54 -3.66 4.57 -7.02
C ARG A 54 -3.54 3.52 -8.11
N GLU A 55 -2.31 3.19 -8.45
CA GLU A 55 -1.98 2.13 -9.38
C GLU A 55 -1.30 1.02 -8.60
N VAL A 56 -1.76 -0.22 -8.81
CA VAL A 56 -1.15 -1.42 -8.23
C VAL A 56 -0.59 -2.25 -9.38
N LEU A 57 0.72 -2.42 -9.38
CA LEU A 57 1.41 -3.20 -10.39
C LEU A 57 1.49 -4.66 -9.97
N VAL A 58 1.26 -5.55 -10.91
CA VAL A 58 1.36 -7.01 -10.74
C VAL A 58 2.36 -7.55 -11.74
N HIS A 59 3.25 -8.43 -11.29
CA HIS A 59 4.19 -9.17 -12.13
C HIS A 59 4.18 -10.64 -11.70
N LEU A 60 4.44 -11.53 -12.66
CA LEU A 60 4.46 -12.99 -12.51
C LEU A 60 5.82 -13.53 -12.94
#